data_AF-A0A3C0B918-F1
#
_entry.id   AF-A0A3C0B918-F1
#
_cell.length_a   1.000
_cell.length_b   1.000
_cell.length_c   1.000
_cell.angle_alpha   90.00
_cell.angle_beta   90.00
_cell.angle_gamma   90.00
#
_symmetry.space_group_name_H-M   'P 1'
#
loop_
_entity.id
_entity.type
_entity.pdbx_description
1 polymer ?
#
loop_
_entity_poly.entity_id
_entity_poly.type
_entity_poly.pdbx_seq_one_letter_code
_entity_poly.pdbx_strand_id
1 'polypeptide(L)'
;LYGDTNSTLAGAIAASKLHIPIVHIEAGLRSFNKSMPEEINRIMCDHVSTLLFSPTETGLANLIREGFKEAALPPWSSDNPKIYHCGDVMYDNTLYFAQMAEEKSEILEAHGLIS
;
A
#
# COMPACT_ATOMS: atom_id res chain seq x y z
N LEU A 1 6.66 -1.26 4.55
CA LEU A 1 5.40 -1.90 4.97
C LEU A 1 4.49 -1.98 3.77
N TYR A 2 3.63 -2.98 3.70
CA TYR A 2 2.73 -3.19 2.57
C TYR A 2 1.33 -3.51 3.08
N GLY A 3 0.31 -2.88 2.51
CA GLY A 3 -1.09 -3.07 2.90
C GLY A 3 -1.41 -2.57 4.31
N ASP A 4 -2.32 -3.26 5.00
CA ASP A 4 -3.01 -2.77 6.20
C ASP A 4 -3.28 -3.84 7.28
N THR A 5 -2.53 -4.94 7.22
CA THR A 5 -2.66 -6.04 8.18
C THR A 5 -2.14 -5.65 9.58
N ASN A 6 -2.43 -6.47 10.59
CA ASN A 6 -1.91 -6.26 11.95
C ASN A 6 -0.38 -6.29 12.02
N SER A 7 0.29 -7.09 11.18
CA SER A 7 1.75 -7.11 11.12
C SER A 7 2.29 -5.82 10.50
N THR A 8 1.60 -5.24 9.52
CA THR A 8 1.89 -3.90 8.97
C THR A 8 1.84 -2.86 10.08
N LEU A 9 0.76 -2.82 10.87
CA LEU A 9 0.63 -1.89 11.99
C LEU A 9 1.71 -2.10 13.06
N ALA A 10 1.97 -3.35 13.45
CA ALA A 10 2.99 -3.66 14.45
C ALA A 10 4.38 -3.19 13.99
N GLY A 11 4.73 -3.41 12.73
CA GLY A 11 5.98 -2.93 12.12
C GLY A 11 6.06 -1.40 12.09
N ALA A 12 4.95 -0.72 11.73
CA ALA A 12 4.88 0.74 11.72
C ALA A 12 5.15 1.34 13.09
N ILE A 13 4.48 0.83 14.13
CA ILE A 13 4.63 1.33 15.49
C ILE A 13 6.06 1.08 16.01
N ALA A 14 6.61 -0.11 15.76
CA ALA A 14 7.97 -0.44 16.18
C ALA A 14 9.01 0.49 15.53
N ALA A 15 8.95 0.65 14.20
CA ALA A 15 9.87 1.52 13.46
C ALA A 15 9.72 2.99 13.87
N SER A 16 8.49 3.48 14.02
CA SER A 16 8.21 4.86 14.44
C SER A 16 8.82 5.17 15.82
N LYS A 17 8.64 4.28 16.80
CA LYS A 17 9.21 4.43 18.15
C LYS A 17 10.74 4.33 18.19
N LEU A 18 11.35 3.69 17.20
CA LEU A 18 12.80 3.61 17.04
C LEU A 18 13.36 4.71 16.12
N HIS A 19 12.52 5.64 15.67
CA HIS A 19 12.87 6.71 14.73
C HIS A 19 13.47 6.19 13.41
N ILE A 20 13.01 5.02 12.96
CA ILE A 20 13.39 4.43 11.68
C ILE A 20 12.42 4.95 10.60
N PRO A 21 12.91 5.51 9.48
CA PRO A 21 12.04 5.95 8.39
C PRO A 21 11.21 4.80 7.83
N ILE A 22 9.91 5.05 7.64
CA ILE A 22 8.95 4.05 7.14
C ILE A 22 8.55 4.41 5.71
N VAL A 23 8.58 3.39 4.85
CA VAL A 23 8.01 3.42 3.51
C VAL A 23 6.75 2.57 3.51
N HIS A 24 5.60 3.16 3.22
CA HIS A 24 4.32 2.47 3.17
C HIS A 24 3.81 2.37 1.74
N ILE A 25 3.72 1.13 1.27
CA ILE A 25 3.16 0.76 -0.03
C ILE A 25 1.66 0.49 0.13
N GLU A 26 0.87 0.93 -0.84
CA GLU A 26 -0.60 0.97 -0.81
C GLU A 26 -1.19 2.00 0.15
N ALA A 27 -0.48 3.11 0.33
CA ALA A 27 -0.91 4.19 1.20
C ALA A 27 -2.17 4.89 0.68
N GLY A 28 -2.96 5.48 1.58
CA GLY A 28 -4.07 6.36 1.21
C GLY A 28 -5.40 5.69 0.82
N LEU A 29 -5.45 4.37 0.67
CA LEU A 29 -6.72 3.67 0.44
C LEU A 29 -7.65 3.83 1.66
N ARG A 30 -8.95 4.05 1.46
CA ARG A 30 -9.91 4.24 2.57
C ARG A 30 -11.20 3.50 2.30
N SER A 31 -11.69 2.81 3.32
CA SER A 31 -13.04 2.25 3.39
C SER A 31 -14.02 3.21 4.08
N PHE A 32 -13.51 4.17 4.84
CA PHE A 32 -14.28 5.10 5.69
C PHE A 32 -15.09 4.41 6.78
N ASN A 33 -14.78 3.15 7.10
CA ASN A 33 -15.46 2.36 8.12
C ASN A 33 -14.48 1.91 9.21
N LYS A 34 -14.43 2.63 10.33
CA LYS A 34 -13.54 2.30 11.46
C LYS A 34 -13.96 1.05 12.25
N SER A 35 -15.10 0.44 11.94
CA SER A 35 -15.42 -0.90 12.46
C SER A 35 -14.58 -1.98 11.78
N MET A 36 -13.97 -1.69 10.62
CA MET A 36 -12.98 -2.55 9.99
C MET A 36 -11.60 -2.30 10.63
N PRO A 37 -10.97 -3.31 11.25
CA PRO A 37 -9.63 -3.17 11.83
C PRO A 37 -8.59 -2.66 10.81
N GLU A 38 -8.71 -3.11 9.55
CA GLU A 38 -7.84 -2.73 8.44
C GLU A 38 -7.89 -1.22 8.15
N GLU A 39 -9.03 -0.56 8.36
CA GLU A 39 -9.16 0.90 8.21
C GLU A 39 -8.36 1.64 9.29
N ILE A 40 -8.40 1.14 10.52
CA ILE A 40 -7.61 1.72 11.62
C ILE A 40 -6.12 1.54 11.32
N ASN A 41 -5.74 0.33 10.91
CA ASN A 41 -4.35 -0.02 10.63
C ASN A 41 -3.75 0.86 9.53
N ARG A 42 -4.44 1.02 8.39
CA ARG A 42 -3.91 1.84 7.28
C ARG A 42 -3.77 3.31 7.64
N ILE A 43 -4.76 3.90 8.34
CA ILE A 43 -4.68 5.30 8.79
C ILE A 43 -3.49 5.47 9.74
N MET A 44 -3.36 4.60 10.73
CA MET A 44 -2.24 4.68 11.68
C MET A 44 -0.88 4.51 10.99
N CYS A 45 -0.76 3.58 10.03
CA CYS A 45 0.47 3.37 9.28
C CYS A 45 0.82 4.59 8.40
N ASP A 46 -0.15 5.17 7.69
CA ASP A 46 0.06 6.35 6.85
C ASP A 46 0.62 7.51 7.69
N HIS A 47 0.02 7.79 8.86
CA HIS A 47 0.38 8.94 9.70
C HIS A 47 1.72 8.82 10.43
N VAL A 48 2.33 7.63 10.48
CA VAL A 48 3.69 7.45 11.01
C VAL A 48 4.74 7.25 9.90
N SER A 49 4.32 7.28 8.63
CA SER A 49 5.19 6.99 7.50
C SER A 49 5.99 8.20 7.03
N THR A 50 7.20 7.96 6.52
CA THR A 50 8.06 8.99 5.92
C THR A 50 7.79 9.14 4.43
N LEU A 51 7.62 8.01 3.72
CA LEU A 51 7.27 7.98 2.30
C LEU A 51 6.02 7.12 2.11
N LEU A 52 5.07 7.63 1.33
CA LEU A 52 3.78 7.02 1.09
C LEU A 52 3.56 6.84 -0.41
N PHE A 53 3.31 5.60 -0.82
CA PHE A 53 3.14 5.20 -2.21
C PHE A 53 1.69 4.78 -2.42
N SER A 54 0.89 5.70 -2.98
CA SER A 54 -0.51 5.47 -3.27
C SER A 54 -0.67 4.81 -4.64
N PRO A 55 -1.46 3.72 -4.76
CA PRO A 55 -1.68 3.00 -6.02
C PRO A 55 -2.72 3.67 -6.91
N THR A 56 -3.50 4.61 -6.36
CA THR A 56 -4.60 5.29 -7.07
C THR A 56 -4.62 6.79 -6.79
N GLU A 57 -5.16 7.56 -7.72
CA GLU A 57 -5.44 9.00 -7.54
C GLU A 57 -6.40 9.25 -6.35
N THR A 58 -7.39 8.38 -6.15
CA THR A 58 -8.31 8.47 -5.01
C THR A 58 -7.56 8.31 -3.68
N GLY A 59 -6.61 7.38 -3.61
CA GLY A 59 -5.77 7.19 -2.43
C GLY A 59 -4.90 8.42 -2.13
N LEU A 60 -4.33 9.03 -3.18
CA LEU A 60 -3.55 10.26 -3.06
C LEU A 60 -4.43 11.40 -2.53
N ALA A 61 -5.64 11.55 -3.08
CA ALA A 61 -6.60 12.56 -2.65
C ALA A 61 -7.04 12.38 -1.20
N ASN A 62 -7.17 11.13 -0.71
CA ASN A 62 -7.46 10.86 0.70
C ASN A 62 -6.32 11.30 1.61
N LEU A 63 -5.06 11.01 1.26
CA LEU A 63 -3.89 11.50 2.00
C LEU A 63 -3.89 13.02 2.07
N ILE A 64 -4.10 13.71 0.95
CA ILE A 64 -4.17 15.18 0.93
C ILE A 64 -5.29 15.69 1.85
N ARG A 65 -6.46 15.06 1.84
CA ARG A 65 -7.59 15.41 2.72
C ARG A 65 -7.27 15.21 4.21
N GLU A 66 -6.38 14.27 4.53
CA GLU A 66 -5.93 14.00 5.90
C GLU A 66 -4.77 14.90 6.36
N GLY A 67 -4.31 15.82 5.51
CA GLY A 67 -3.33 16.85 5.86
C GLY A 67 -1.93 16.62 5.32
N PHE A 68 -1.72 15.60 4.48
CA PHE A 68 -0.44 15.38 3.81
C PHE A 68 -0.21 16.44 2.73
N LYS A 69 1.03 16.95 2.62
CA LYS A 69 1.39 17.98 1.63
C LYS A 69 1.76 17.32 0.30
N GLU A 70 1.05 17.67 -0.77
CA GLU A 70 1.33 17.22 -2.14
C GLU A 70 2.77 17.55 -2.58
N ALA A 71 3.20 18.79 -2.32
CA ALA A 71 4.52 19.30 -2.66
C ALA A 71 5.47 19.39 -1.45
N ALA A 72 5.54 18.35 -0.62
CA ALA A 72 6.52 18.29 0.47
C ALA A 72 7.97 18.31 -0.08
N LEU A 73 8.78 19.25 0.42
CA LEU A 73 10.21 19.37 0.11
C LEU A 73 11.05 18.60 1.15
N PRO A 74 12.23 18.08 0.78
CA PRO A 74 13.12 17.42 1.72
C PRO A 74 13.68 18.39 2.78
N PRO A 75 14.14 17.87 3.94
CA PRO A 75 14.20 16.46 4.31
C PRO A 75 12.82 15.88 4.65
N TRP A 76 12.59 14.64 4.23
CA TRP A 76 11.36 13.92 4.54
C TRP A 76 11.50 13.19 5.88
N SER A 77 10.45 13.24 6.68
CA SER A 77 10.33 12.56 7.96
C SER A 77 8.87 12.17 8.20
N SER A 78 8.56 11.53 9.32
CA SER A 78 7.16 11.31 9.74
C SER A 78 6.38 12.61 9.96
N ASP A 79 7.05 13.71 10.30
CA ASP A 79 6.41 15.03 10.48
C ASP A 79 6.31 15.85 9.19
N ASN A 80 7.08 15.47 8.16
CA ASN A 80 7.06 16.07 6.83
C ASN A 80 7.13 14.97 5.75
N PRO A 81 6.08 14.13 5.66
CA PRO A 81 6.09 12.98 4.77
C PRO A 81 5.98 13.38 3.30
N LYS A 82 6.53 12.54 2.42
CA LYS A 82 6.33 12.65 0.97
C LYS A 82 5.33 11.62 0.48
N ILE A 83 4.32 12.08 -0.25
CA ILE A 83 3.36 11.23 -0.95
C ILE A 83 3.72 11.12 -2.43
N TYR A 84 3.52 9.92 -2.99
CA TYR A 84 3.68 9.58 -4.39
C TYR A 84 2.41 8.91 -4.90
N HIS A 85 2.03 9.20 -6.14
CA HIS A 85 1.15 8.33 -6.90
C HIS A 85 2.02 7.42 -7.75
N CYS A 86 1.92 6.11 -7.52
CA CYS A 86 2.59 5.05 -8.27
C CYS A 86 1.53 4.02 -8.67
N GLY A 87 1.80 3.19 -9.67
CA GLY A 87 0.86 2.12 -10.04
C GLY A 87 0.66 1.07 -8.93
N ASP A 88 -0.11 0.04 -9.24
CA ASP A 88 -0.40 -1.06 -8.34
C ASP A 88 0.55 -2.24 -8.59
N VAL A 89 1.42 -2.52 -7.62
CA VAL A 89 2.43 -3.58 -7.71
C VAL A 89 1.78 -4.96 -7.85
N MET A 90 0.63 -5.21 -7.23
CA MET A 90 -0.05 -6.50 -7.33
C MET A 90 -0.71 -6.70 -8.68
N TYR A 91 -1.25 -5.64 -9.26
CA TYR A 91 -1.76 -5.67 -10.62
C TYR A 91 -0.63 -5.99 -11.61
N ASP A 92 0.49 -5.28 -11.52
CA ASP A 92 1.68 -5.53 -12.36
C ASP A 92 2.18 -6.97 -12.21
N ASN A 93 2.23 -7.46 -10.97
CA ASN A 93 2.63 -8.83 -10.65
C ASN A 93 1.66 -9.87 -11.22
N THR A 94 0.35 -9.59 -11.17
CA THR A 94 -0.69 -10.46 -11.72
C THR A 94 -0.53 -10.59 -13.23
N LEU A 95 -0.32 -9.48 -13.95
CA LEU A 95 -0.11 -9.50 -15.40
C LEU A 95 1.14 -10.29 -15.78
N TYR A 96 2.24 -10.10 -15.05
CA TYR A 96 3.49 -10.82 -15.29
C TYR A 96 3.32 -12.33 -15.15
N PHE A 97 2.68 -12.79 -14.06
CA PHE A 97 2.50 -14.21 -13.81
C PHE A 97 1.38 -14.85 -14.64
N ALA A 98 0.36 -14.08 -15.06
CA ALA A 98 -0.67 -14.58 -15.98
C ALA A 98 -0.02 -15.07 -17.29
N GLN A 99 0.90 -14.30 -17.85
CA GLN A 99 1.63 -14.69 -19.06
C GLN A 99 2.43 -16.00 -18.85
N MET A 100 3.13 -16.12 -17.72
CA MET A 100 3.89 -17.34 -17.41
C MET A 100 2.99 -18.56 -17.18
N ALA A 101 1.81 -18.35 -16.59
CA ALA A 101 0.85 -19.41 -16.34
C ALA A 101 0.23 -19.92 -17.64
N GLU A 102 -0.09 -19.05 -18.59
CA GLU A 102 -0.55 -19.45 -19.93
C GLU A 102 0.47 -20.34 -20.66
N GLU A 103 1.76 -20.08 -20.50
CA GLU A 103 2.82 -20.87 -21.15
C GLU A 103 3.12 -22.20 -20.46
N LYS A 104 2.89 -22.32 -19.15
CA LYS A 104 3.44 -23.43 -18.33
C LYS A 104 2.42 -24.23 -17.54
N SER A 105 1.19 -23.76 -17.41
CA SER A 105 0.19 -24.39 -16.56
C SER A 105 -0.73 -25.31 -17.35
N GLU A 106 -0.66 -26.61 -17.08
CA GLU A 106 -1.57 -27.61 -17.65
C GLU A 106 -2.81 -27.85 -16.77
N ILE A 107 -3.02 -27.05 -15.72
CA ILE A 107 -4.02 -27.33 -14.68
C ILE A 107 -5.46 -27.36 -15.22
N LEU A 108 -5.74 -26.55 -16.23
CA LEU A 108 -7.06 -26.50 -16.86
C LEU A 108 -7.31 -27.74 -17.73
N GLU A 109 -6.29 -28.21 -18.46
CA GLU A 109 -6.35 -29.47 -19.22
C GLU A 109 -6.46 -30.67 -18.28
N ALA A 110 -5.64 -30.72 -17.22
CA ALA A 110 -5.62 -31.80 -16.24
C ALA A 110 -6.96 -31.99 -15.50
N HIS A 111 -7.76 -30.93 -15.39
CA HIS A 111 -9.10 -30.97 -14.79
C HIS A 111 -10.24 -30.87 -15.80
N GLY A 112 -9.96 -30.93 -17.11
CA GLY A 112 -10.97 -30.91 -18.18
C GLY A 112 -11.79 -29.62 -18.25
N LEU A 113 -11.21 -28.50 -17.81
CA LEU A 113 -11.86 -27.18 -17.78
C LEU A 113 -11.65 -26.39 -19.07
N ILE A 114 -10.80 -26.88 -19.97
CA ILE A 114 -10.66 -26.43 -21.37
C ILE A 114 -10.57 -27.67 -22.27
N SER A 115 -11.14 -27.59 -23.47
CA SER A 115 -11.23 -28.66 -24.46
C SER A 115 -10.07 -28.67 -25.44
#